data_AF-A0A1B6E4I4-F1
#
_entry.id   AF-A0A1B6E4I4-F1
#
_cell.length_a   1.000
_cell.length_b   1.000
_cell.length_c   1.000
_cell.angle_alpha   90.00
_cell.angle_beta   90.00
_cell.angle_gamma   90.00
#
_symmetry.space_group_name_H-M   'P 1'
#
loop_
_entity.id
_entity.type
_entity.pdbx_description
1 polymer ?
#
loop_
_entity_poly.entity_id
_entity_poly.type
_entity_poly.pdbx_seq_one_letter_code
_entity_poly.pdbx_strand_id
1 'polypeptide(L)'
;LESRKRSATSDRTTTFNIFLPFAFIEFFRIVTGREVSQVINDFGQEDITWSQQGMIKLAPKVMKGLFQTTLNSITNCIENVLAVPEVGHEIKQIFLVGGFAESQYLQDAVRNKILSMGVMNLIVPQGVSLSILRGAVLFGLDSRTVSVRKAQHTYGIGVLKPFLHGHHPLDKLVIKNNQSWCADIFDTL
;
A
#
# COMPACT_ATOMS: atom_id res chain seq x y z
N LEU A 1 -1.61 -5.87 -15.38
CA LEU A 1 -2.31 -5.42 -14.16
C LEU A 1 -1.80 -4.06 -13.68
N GLU A 2 -0.49 -3.85 -13.59
CA GLU A 2 0.11 -2.56 -13.19
C GLU A 2 -0.31 -1.38 -14.09
N SER A 3 -0.33 -1.52 -15.42
CA SER A 3 -0.85 -0.48 -16.32
C SER A 3 -2.34 -0.19 -16.13
N ARG A 4 -3.14 -1.23 -15.82
CA ARG A 4 -4.59 -1.10 -15.57
C ARG A 4 -4.88 -0.43 -14.23
N LYS A 5 -4.03 -0.66 -13.23
CA LYS A 5 -4.03 0.05 -11.95
C LYS A 5 -3.83 1.55 -12.13
N ARG A 6 -2.94 1.96 -13.05
CA ARG A 6 -2.67 3.37 -13.41
C ARG A 6 -3.79 4.02 -14.23
N SER A 7 -4.37 3.29 -15.18
CA SER A 7 -5.41 3.82 -16.10
C SER A 7 -6.86 3.59 -15.64
N ALA A 8 -7.07 3.24 -14.37
CA ALA A 8 -8.40 3.02 -13.82
C ALA A 8 -9.04 4.36 -13.41
N THR A 9 -10.05 4.79 -14.17
CA THR A 9 -10.86 5.98 -13.88
C THR A 9 -12.18 5.58 -13.21
N SER A 10 -12.64 6.35 -12.22
CA SER A 10 -13.86 6.05 -11.46
C SER A 10 -15.13 6.21 -12.31
N ASP A 11 -15.11 7.12 -13.29
CA ASP A 11 -16.19 7.36 -14.25
C ASP A 11 -16.20 6.39 -15.44
N ARG A 12 -15.30 5.40 -15.46
CA ARG A 12 -15.21 4.46 -16.57
C ARG A 12 -16.38 3.49 -16.54
N THR A 13 -17.31 3.65 -17.48
CA THR A 13 -18.40 2.70 -17.73
C THR A 13 -17.98 1.53 -18.64
N THR A 14 -16.80 1.64 -19.28
CA THR A 14 -16.31 0.64 -20.24
C THR A 14 -15.59 -0.52 -19.55
N THR A 15 -15.83 -1.74 -20.05
CA THR A 15 -15.20 -2.97 -19.53
C THR A 15 -13.68 -2.96 -19.67
N PHE A 16 -13.00 -3.57 -18.71
CA PHE A 16 -11.56 -3.76 -18.72
C PHE A 16 -11.20 -5.06 -19.41
N ASN A 17 -10.39 -4.97 -20.48
CA ASN A 17 -9.88 -6.14 -21.17
C ASN A 17 -8.54 -6.59 -20.55
N ILE A 18 -8.49 -7.83 -20.09
CA ILE A 18 -7.28 -8.50 -19.63
C ILE A 18 -6.89 -9.54 -20.68
N PHE A 19 -5.68 -9.37 -21.22
CA PHE A 19 -5.08 -10.34 -22.11
C PHE A 19 -4.46 -11.47 -21.30
N LEU A 20 -4.74 -12.71 -21.70
CA LEU A 20 -4.04 -13.87 -21.19
C LEU A 20 -2.95 -14.27 -22.19
N PRO A 21 -1.69 -14.46 -21.75
CA PRO A 21 -0.64 -14.96 -22.62
C PRO A 21 -1.06 -16.28 -23.29
N PHE A 22 -0.72 -16.45 -24.56
CA PHE A 22 -1.04 -17.68 -25.31
C PHE A 22 -0.53 -18.93 -24.57
N ALA A 23 0.71 -18.88 -24.06
CA ALA A 23 1.30 -19.97 -23.28
C ALA A 23 0.46 -20.35 -22.05
N PHE A 24 -0.20 -19.39 -21.40
CA PHE A 24 -1.09 -19.67 -20.28
C PHE A 24 -2.37 -20.37 -20.74
N ILE A 25 -2.98 -19.91 -21.84
CA ILE A 25 -4.20 -20.51 -22.39
C ILE A 25 -3.94 -21.95 -22.81
N GLU A 26 -2.83 -22.19 -23.51
CA GLU A 26 -2.42 -23.53 -23.94
C GLU A 26 -2.13 -24.45 -22.75
N PHE A 27 -1.34 -23.97 -21.78
CA PHE A 27 -1.08 -24.71 -20.55
C PHE A 27 -2.36 -25.06 -19.79
N PHE A 28 -3.27 -24.09 -19.66
CA PHE A 28 -4.56 -24.30 -18.99
C PHE A 28 -5.38 -25.40 -19.68
N ARG A 29 -5.43 -25.39 -21.01
CA ARG A 29 -6.12 -26.41 -21.80
C ARG A 29 -5.50 -27.80 -21.61
N ILE A 30 -4.17 -27.90 -21.64
CA ILE A 30 -3.46 -29.17 -21.46
C ILE A 30 -3.73 -29.77 -20.07
N VAL A 31 -3.69 -28.95 -19.02
CA VAL A 31 -3.82 -29.42 -17.64
C VAL A 31 -5.27 -29.71 -17.26
N THR A 32 -6.21 -28.85 -17.67
CA THR A 32 -7.62 -28.96 -17.25
C THR A 32 -8.48 -29.73 -18.24
N GLY A 33 -8.02 -29.89 -19.50
CA GLY A 33 -8.83 -30.40 -20.60
C GLY A 33 -9.95 -29.46 -21.05
N ARG A 34 -9.99 -28.22 -20.54
CA ARG A 34 -11.08 -27.26 -20.77
C ARG A 34 -10.57 -25.97 -21.39
N GLU A 35 -11.42 -25.31 -22.16
CA GLU A 35 -11.13 -23.98 -22.69
C GLU A 35 -11.43 -22.90 -21.63
N VAL A 36 -10.63 -21.83 -21.61
CA VAL A 36 -10.81 -20.71 -20.66
C VAL A 36 -12.19 -20.07 -20.82
N SER A 37 -12.68 -19.98 -22.06
CA SER A 37 -14.02 -19.45 -22.37
C SER A 37 -15.14 -20.27 -21.72
N GLN A 38 -15.01 -21.60 -21.70
CA GLN A 38 -15.99 -22.48 -21.08
C GLN A 38 -16.04 -22.26 -19.56
N VAL A 39 -14.88 -22.13 -18.92
CA VAL A 39 -14.82 -21.91 -17.46
C VAL A 39 -15.38 -20.55 -17.07
N ILE A 40 -15.13 -19.52 -17.88
CA ILE A 40 -15.71 -18.18 -17.64
C ILE A 40 -17.23 -18.21 -17.81
N ASN A 41 -17.75 -18.92 -18.81
CA ASN A 41 -19.19 -19.05 -19.00
C ASN A 41 -19.84 -19.85 -17.86
N ASP A 42 -19.21 -20.94 -17.41
CA ASP A 42 -19.68 -21.75 -16.28
C ASP A 42 -19.64 -20.99 -14.95
N PHE A 43 -18.71 -20.05 -14.79
CA PHE A 43 -18.66 -19.17 -13.62
C PHE A 43 -19.91 -18.29 -13.50
N GLY A 44 -20.58 -18.00 -14.63
CA GLY A 44 -21.95 -17.46 -14.63
C GLY A 44 -22.11 -16.03 -14.11
N GLN A 45 -21.01 -15.27 -13.94
CA GLN A 45 -21.11 -13.84 -13.61
C GLN A 45 -21.22 -12.98 -14.87
N GLU A 46 -22.32 -12.24 -15.02
CA GLU A 46 -22.52 -11.29 -16.12
C GLU A 46 -21.41 -10.21 -16.20
N ASP A 47 -20.82 -9.87 -15.05
CA ASP A 47 -19.75 -8.89 -14.95
C ASP A 47 -18.38 -9.39 -15.46
N ILE A 48 -18.25 -10.68 -15.78
CA ILE A 48 -17.01 -11.32 -16.24
C ILE A 48 -17.30 -12.13 -17.50
N THR A 49 -16.84 -11.66 -18.65
CA THR A 49 -17.12 -12.31 -19.94
C THR A 49 -15.85 -12.60 -20.72
N TRP A 50 -15.92 -13.58 -21.64
CA TRP A 50 -14.84 -13.87 -22.57
C TRP A 50 -15.08 -13.16 -23.91
N SER A 51 -14.07 -12.47 -24.43
CA SER A 51 -14.12 -11.83 -25.74
C SER A 51 -13.77 -12.81 -26.86
N GLN A 52 -14.33 -12.60 -28.05
CA GLN A 52 -13.93 -13.35 -29.26
C GLN A 52 -12.45 -13.18 -29.63
N GLN A 53 -11.80 -12.14 -29.11
CA GLN A 53 -10.37 -11.85 -29.32
C GLN A 53 -9.47 -12.53 -28.29
N GLY A 54 -10.01 -13.44 -27.46
CA GLY A 54 -9.23 -14.20 -26.48
C GLY A 54 -8.87 -13.41 -25.22
N MET A 55 -9.74 -12.46 -24.81
CA MET A 55 -9.50 -11.62 -23.63
C MET A 55 -10.61 -11.78 -22.60
N ILE A 56 -10.25 -11.70 -21.32
CA ILE A 56 -11.22 -11.56 -20.24
C ILE A 56 -11.72 -10.10 -20.21
N LYS A 57 -13.03 -9.90 -20.20
CA LYS A 57 -13.69 -8.62 -20.02
C LYS A 57 -14.24 -8.53 -18.61
N LEU A 58 -13.81 -7.53 -17.85
CA LEU A 58 -14.31 -7.26 -16.51
C LEU A 58 -15.15 -5.99 -16.49
N ALA A 59 -16.32 -6.04 -15.86
CA ALA A 59 -17.10 -4.85 -15.57
C ALA A 59 -16.33 -3.95 -14.57
N PRO A 60 -16.55 -2.62 -14.61
CA PRO A 60 -15.91 -1.68 -13.68
C PRO A 60 -16.12 -2.04 -12.21
N LYS A 61 -17.29 -2.57 -11.85
CA LYS A 61 -17.62 -3.01 -10.47
C LYS A 61 -16.68 -4.12 -9.99
N VAL A 62 -16.44 -5.14 -10.81
CA VAL A 62 -15.51 -6.24 -10.48
C VAL A 62 -14.09 -5.71 -10.39
N MET A 63 -13.68 -4.85 -11.33
CA MET A 63 -12.34 -4.27 -11.32
C MET A 63 -12.11 -3.42 -10.05
N LYS A 64 -13.09 -2.64 -9.62
CA LYS A 64 -13.05 -1.91 -8.34
C LYS A 64 -12.95 -2.86 -7.15
N GLY A 65 -13.75 -3.94 -7.16
CA GLY A 65 -13.72 -4.99 -6.14
C GLY A 65 -12.32 -5.59 -5.93
N LEU A 66 -11.59 -5.85 -7.03
CA LEU A 66 -10.22 -6.37 -6.97
C LEU A 66 -9.23 -5.43 -6.27
N PHE A 67 -9.48 -4.11 -6.28
CA PHE A 67 -8.63 -3.12 -5.61
C PHE A 67 -9.14 -2.71 -4.23
N GLN A 68 -10.38 -3.06 -3.87
CA GLN A 68 -11.04 -2.53 -2.68
C GLN A 68 -10.28 -2.82 -1.39
N THR A 69 -9.76 -4.04 -1.22
CA THR A 69 -8.93 -4.40 -0.05
C THR A 69 -7.68 -3.52 0.04
N THR A 70 -6.99 -3.32 -1.08
CA THR A 70 -5.79 -2.46 -1.14
C THR A 70 -6.13 -1.01 -0.83
N LEU A 71 -7.24 -0.49 -1.38
CA LEU A 71 -7.70 0.87 -1.11
C LEU A 71 -8.02 1.06 0.37
N ASN A 72 -8.74 0.11 0.98
CA ASN A 72 -9.08 0.14 2.40
C ASN A 72 -7.82 0.12 3.28
N SER A 73 -6.85 -0.75 2.97
CA SER A 73 -5.58 -0.80 3.71
C SER A 73 -4.82 0.51 3.63
N ILE A 74 -4.79 1.17 2.46
CA ILE A 74 -4.15 2.48 2.31
C ILE A 74 -4.89 3.55 3.12
N THR A 75 -6.22 3.63 3.01
CA THR A 75 -7.00 4.64 3.74
C THR A 75 -6.92 4.46 5.26
N ASN A 76 -6.87 3.21 5.73
CA ASN A 76 -6.70 2.91 7.16
C ASN A 76 -5.29 3.28 7.64
N CYS A 77 -4.26 3.05 6.82
CA CYS A 77 -2.90 3.50 7.14
C CYS A 77 -2.82 5.02 7.28
N ILE A 78 -3.44 5.76 6.35
CA ILE A 78 -3.53 7.22 6.42
C ILE A 78 -4.25 7.66 7.70
N GLU A 79 -5.38 7.03 8.01
CA GLU A 79 -6.13 7.32 9.24
C GLU A 79 -5.29 7.11 10.50
N ASN A 80 -4.58 5.98 10.60
CA ASN A 80 -3.73 5.67 11.74
C ASN A 80 -2.61 6.70 11.93
N VAL A 81 -2.00 7.17 10.83
CA VAL A 81 -0.95 8.20 10.89
C VAL A 81 -1.54 9.55 11.34
N LEU A 82 -2.71 9.92 10.84
CA LEU A 82 -3.37 11.18 11.19
C LEU A 82 -3.99 11.16 12.60
N ALA A 83 -4.30 9.99 13.14
CA ALA A 83 -4.81 9.84 14.50
C ALA A 83 -3.73 10.08 15.57
N VAL A 84 -2.44 10.08 15.20
CA VAL A 84 -1.33 10.42 16.09
C VAL A 84 -1.40 11.92 16.41
N PRO A 85 -1.63 12.33 17.68
CA PRO A 85 -1.84 13.73 18.05
C PRO A 85 -0.69 14.66 17.64
N GLU A 86 0.54 14.17 17.69
CA GLU A 86 1.76 14.90 17.30
C GLU A 86 1.84 15.18 15.79
N VAL A 87 0.96 14.56 14.99
CA VAL A 87 0.97 14.62 13.52
C VAL A 87 -0.32 15.25 12.99
N GLY A 88 -1.48 14.82 13.50
CA GLY A 88 -2.79 15.12 12.91
C GLY A 88 -3.24 16.57 12.98
N HIS A 89 -2.87 17.32 14.04
CA HIS A 89 -3.42 18.66 14.28
C HIS A 89 -2.88 19.76 13.35
N GLU A 90 -1.75 19.53 12.66
CA GLU A 90 -1.08 20.57 11.86
C GLU A 90 -1.07 20.30 10.35
N ILE A 91 -1.50 19.12 9.90
CA ILE A 91 -1.43 18.76 8.48
C ILE A 91 -2.51 19.50 7.68
N LYS A 92 -2.07 20.34 6.74
CA LYS A 92 -2.96 21.09 5.83
C LYS A 92 -3.08 20.45 4.44
N GLN A 93 -2.05 19.72 4.03
CA GLN A 93 -1.90 19.22 2.67
C GLN A 93 -1.32 17.81 2.68
N ILE A 94 -1.87 16.95 1.81
CA ILE A 94 -1.39 15.58 1.59
C ILE A 94 -1.03 15.45 0.11
N PHE A 95 0.21 15.04 -0.16
CA PHE A 95 0.67 14.78 -1.52
C PHE A 95 0.54 13.29 -1.84
N LEU A 96 -0.22 12.96 -2.89
CA LEU A 96 -0.35 11.59 -3.38
C LEU A 96 0.58 11.41 -4.58
N VAL A 97 1.64 10.61 -4.40
CA VAL A 97 2.72 10.42 -5.39
C VAL A 97 2.95 8.94 -5.73
N GLY A 98 3.68 8.68 -6.82
CA GLY A 98 4.00 7.35 -7.31
C GLY A 98 3.04 6.83 -8.39
N GLY A 99 3.36 5.69 -9.00
CA GLY A 99 2.58 5.19 -10.15
C GLY A 99 1.10 4.92 -9.83
N PHE A 100 0.79 4.43 -8.62
CA PHE A 100 -0.61 4.15 -8.25
C PHE A 100 -1.45 5.41 -8.05
N ALA A 101 -0.82 6.55 -7.76
CA ALA A 101 -1.51 7.81 -7.57
C ALA A 101 -2.15 8.34 -8.87
N GLU A 102 -1.80 7.77 -10.03
CA GLU A 102 -2.52 8.00 -11.30
C GLU A 102 -3.92 7.38 -11.31
N SER A 103 -4.19 6.41 -10.41
CA SER A 103 -5.50 5.76 -10.31
C SER A 103 -6.55 6.68 -9.71
N GLN A 104 -7.65 6.90 -10.43
CA GLN A 104 -8.75 7.71 -9.91
C GLN A 104 -9.45 7.02 -8.73
N TYR A 105 -9.52 5.68 -8.73
CA TYR A 105 -10.06 4.95 -7.58
C TYR A 105 -9.28 5.24 -6.29
N LEU A 106 -7.94 5.33 -6.38
CA LEU A 106 -7.11 5.69 -5.23
C LEU A 106 -7.30 7.15 -4.85
N GLN A 107 -7.27 8.06 -5.82
CA GLN A 107 -7.47 9.49 -5.55
C GLN A 107 -8.81 9.76 -4.86
N ASP A 108 -9.89 9.15 -5.34
CA ASP A 108 -11.23 9.33 -4.78
C ASP A 108 -11.34 8.69 -3.40
N ALA A 109 -10.82 7.48 -3.20
CA ALA A 109 -10.82 6.82 -1.90
C ALA A 109 -10.07 7.64 -0.85
N VAL A 110 -8.86 8.12 -1.18
CA VAL A 110 -8.06 8.95 -0.27
C VAL A 110 -8.74 10.30 -0.04
N ARG A 111 -9.21 10.97 -1.09
CA ARG A 111 -9.90 12.27 -0.99
C ARG A 111 -11.12 12.17 -0.07
N ASN A 112 -11.96 11.17 -0.26
CA ASN A 112 -13.15 10.98 0.57
C ASN A 112 -12.78 10.68 2.03
N LYS A 113 -11.74 9.87 2.27
CA LYS A 113 -11.27 9.57 3.62
C LYS A 113 -10.75 10.82 4.32
N ILE A 114 -9.88 11.61 3.69
CA ILE A 114 -9.31 12.80 4.34
C ILE A 114 -10.37 13.89 4.57
N LEU A 115 -11.32 14.06 3.64
CA LEU A 115 -12.44 15.01 3.80
C LEU A 115 -13.33 14.61 4.98
N SER A 116 -13.54 13.31 5.21
CA SER A 116 -14.29 12.83 6.37
C SER A 116 -13.60 13.08 7.71
N MET A 117 -12.28 13.32 7.70
CA MET A 117 -11.46 13.54 8.90
C MET A 117 -11.17 15.03 9.17
N GLY A 118 -11.48 15.92 8.23
CA GLY A 118 -11.23 17.36 8.35
C GLY A 118 -11.01 18.06 7.01
N VAL A 119 -10.64 19.34 7.04
CA VAL A 119 -10.42 20.17 5.83
C VAL A 119 -8.95 20.06 5.40
N MET A 120 -8.56 18.90 4.87
CA MET A 120 -7.24 18.68 4.28
C MET A 120 -7.30 18.67 2.75
N ASN A 121 -6.30 19.27 2.10
CA ASN A 121 -6.22 19.29 0.64
C ASN A 121 -5.36 18.14 0.11
N LEU A 122 -5.96 17.29 -0.74
CA LEU A 122 -5.22 16.27 -1.51
C LEU A 122 -4.60 16.91 -2.76
N ILE A 123 -3.28 16.88 -2.86
CA ILE A 123 -2.52 17.37 -4.01
C ILE A 123 -1.96 16.17 -4.79
N VAL A 124 -2.30 16.10 -6.08
CA VAL A 124 -1.79 15.11 -7.02
C VAL A 124 -0.90 15.85 -8.04
N PRO A 125 0.44 15.76 -7.94
CA PRO A 125 1.34 16.53 -8.81
C PRO A 125 1.24 16.17 -10.30
N GLN A 126 1.60 17.10 -11.18
CA GLN A 126 1.69 16.79 -12.62
C GLN A 126 2.84 15.82 -12.90
N GLY A 127 2.54 14.72 -13.61
CA GLY A 127 3.51 13.64 -13.87
C GLY A 127 3.83 12.83 -12.60
N VAL A 128 2.78 12.35 -11.92
CA VAL A 128 2.85 11.72 -10.59
C VAL A 128 3.84 10.54 -10.51
N SER A 129 3.92 9.73 -11.57
CA SER A 129 4.86 8.62 -11.69
C SER A 129 6.33 9.05 -11.74
N LEU A 130 6.62 10.29 -12.15
CA LEU A 130 7.96 10.86 -12.22
C LEU A 130 8.30 11.79 -11.06
N SER A 131 7.34 12.13 -10.19
CA SER A 131 7.54 13.12 -9.12
C SER A 131 8.70 12.72 -8.18
N ILE A 132 8.81 11.43 -7.85
CA ILE A 132 9.89 10.90 -7.01
C ILE A 132 11.25 11.07 -7.70
N LEU A 133 11.35 10.68 -8.97
CA LEU A 133 12.59 10.80 -9.75
C LEU A 133 13.03 12.26 -9.90
N ARG A 134 12.08 13.15 -10.22
CA ARG A 134 12.34 14.59 -10.32
C ARG A 134 12.87 15.15 -9.00
N GLY A 135 12.25 14.78 -7.88
CA GLY A 135 12.72 15.18 -6.55
C GLY A 135 14.12 14.66 -6.25
N ALA A 136 14.44 13.42 -6.63
CA ALA A 136 15.77 12.85 -6.46
C ALA A 136 16.84 13.58 -7.29
N VAL A 137 16.55 13.94 -8.54
CA VAL A 137 17.47 14.71 -9.39
C VAL A 137 17.69 16.10 -8.81
N LEU A 138 16.63 16.79 -8.39
CA LEU A 138 16.74 18.11 -7.74
C LEU A 138 17.61 18.04 -6.47
N PHE A 139 17.42 17.00 -5.64
CA PHE A 139 18.25 16.78 -4.46
C PHE A 139 19.71 16.47 -4.79
N GLY A 140 19.97 15.76 -5.90
CA GLY A 140 21.34 15.52 -6.38
C GLY A 140 22.03 16.79 -6.90
N LEU A 141 21.26 17.73 -7.47
CA LEU A 141 21.76 19.03 -7.94
C LEU A 141 22.00 20.01 -6.78
N ASP A 142 21.07 20.06 -5.81
CA ASP A 142 21.25 20.83 -4.57
C ASP A 142 20.77 20.03 -3.36
N SER A 143 21.73 19.45 -2.63
CA SER A 143 21.44 18.65 -1.43
C SER A 143 21.03 19.50 -0.23
N ARG A 144 21.23 20.82 -0.26
CA ARG A 144 20.87 21.73 0.84
C ARG A 144 19.36 21.94 0.95
N THR A 145 18.59 21.52 -0.06
CA THR A 145 17.12 21.57 -0.03
C THR A 145 16.51 20.68 1.05
N VAL A 146 17.20 19.61 1.48
CA VAL A 146 16.74 18.74 2.59
C VAL A 146 17.58 19.02 3.83
N SER A 147 16.98 19.70 4.80
CA SER A 147 17.66 20.09 6.05
C SER A 147 17.73 18.96 7.08
N VAL A 148 16.72 18.09 7.14
CA VAL A 148 16.61 17.04 8.15
C VAL A 148 15.98 15.78 7.56
N ARG A 149 16.41 14.61 8.05
CA ARG A 149 15.74 13.32 7.84
C ARG A 149 15.55 12.62 9.17
N LYS A 150 14.34 12.10 9.40
CA LYS A 150 14.06 11.26 10.57
C LYS A 150 14.42 9.81 10.24
N ALA A 151 15.08 9.12 11.16
CA ALA A 151 15.33 7.70 11.03
C ALA A 151 14.00 6.92 10.98
N GLN A 152 13.92 5.92 10.10
CA GLN A 152 12.71 5.09 9.96
C GLN A 152 12.47 4.17 11.15
N HIS A 153 13.55 3.78 11.84
CA HIS A 153 13.52 2.89 12.98
C HIS A 153 14.24 3.53 14.15
N THR A 154 13.79 3.21 15.36
CA THR A 154 14.49 3.53 16.59
C THR A 154 15.68 2.58 16.72
N TYR A 155 16.88 3.12 16.87
CA TYR A 155 18.08 2.35 17.11
C TYR A 155 18.40 2.34 18.60
N GLY A 156 18.97 1.24 19.06
CA GLY A 156 19.26 1.01 20.46
C GLY A 156 20.21 -0.15 20.64
N ILE A 157 20.70 -0.32 21.86
CA ILE A 157 21.53 -1.44 22.27
C ILE A 157 20.84 -2.27 23.35
N GLY A 158 21.14 -3.56 23.39
CA GLY A 158 20.72 -4.43 24.49
C GLY A 158 21.61 -4.19 25.69
N VAL A 159 21.02 -3.80 26.82
CA VAL A 159 21.74 -3.54 28.08
C VAL A 159 21.26 -4.46 29.21
N LEU A 160 22.07 -4.56 30.25
CA LEU A 160 21.70 -5.17 31.53
C LEU A 160 21.22 -4.08 32.49
N LYS A 161 19.98 -4.17 32.98
CA LYS A 161 19.48 -3.32 34.09
C LYS A 161 19.05 -4.18 35.28
N PRO A 162 18.98 -3.62 36.51
CA PRO A 162 18.44 -4.35 37.66
C PRO A 162 17.07 -4.97 37.36
N PHE A 163 16.87 -6.22 37.79
CA PHE A 163 15.63 -6.94 37.51
C PHE A 163 14.48 -6.44 38.41
N LEU A 164 13.39 -6.01 37.80
CA LEU A 164 12.18 -5.58 38.50
C LEU A 164 11.11 -6.68 38.38
N HIS A 165 10.82 -7.33 39.50
CA HIS A 165 9.81 -8.38 39.56
C HIS A 165 8.42 -7.80 39.23
N GLY A 166 7.67 -8.50 38.38
CA GLY A 166 6.35 -8.08 37.90
C GLY A 166 6.37 -7.10 36.71
N HIS A 167 7.53 -6.54 36.36
CA HIS A 167 7.69 -5.70 35.17
C HIS A 167 8.55 -6.40 34.10
N HIS A 168 9.65 -7.04 34.51
CA HIS A 168 10.54 -7.73 33.58
C HIS A 168 10.14 -9.21 33.40
N PRO A 169 10.22 -9.74 32.16
CA PRO A 169 9.98 -11.15 31.88
C PRO A 169 10.97 -12.05 32.63
N LEU A 170 10.48 -13.10 33.29
CA LEU A 170 11.31 -14.01 34.09
C LEU A 170 12.35 -14.78 33.26
N ASP A 171 12.08 -15.03 31.99
CA ASP A 171 13.00 -15.64 31.03
C ASP A 171 14.23 -14.75 30.73
N LYS A 172 14.16 -13.45 31.03
CA LYS A 172 15.28 -12.51 30.92
C LYS A 172 16.04 -12.29 32.24
N LEU A 173 15.66 -12.98 33.32
CA LEU A 173 16.33 -12.89 34.62
C LEU A 173 17.70 -13.57 34.59
N VAL A 174 18.74 -12.82 34.94
CA VAL A 174 20.11 -13.31 35.11
C VAL A 174 20.57 -12.98 36.52
N ILE A 175 20.97 -14.00 37.29
CA ILE A 175 21.52 -13.82 38.63
C ILE A 175 23.05 -13.86 38.54
N LYS A 176 23.71 -12.77 38.92
CA LYS A 176 25.18 -12.66 38.96
C LYS A 176 25.60 -11.89 40.20
N ASN A 177 26.59 -12.41 40.93
CA ASN A 177 27.12 -11.80 42.16
C ASN A 177 26.02 -11.52 43.22
N ASN A 178 25.10 -12.47 43.44
CA ASN A 178 23.92 -12.33 44.30
C ASN A 178 23.00 -11.14 43.96
N GLN A 179 23.09 -10.59 42.74
CA GLN A 179 22.18 -9.55 42.23
C GLN A 179 21.41 -10.08 41.03
N SER A 180 20.14 -9.67 40.93
CA SER A 180 19.24 -10.00 39.84
C SER A 180 19.25 -8.91 38.76
N TRP A 181 19.53 -9.32 37.53
CA TRP A 181 19.61 -8.46 36.34
C TRP A 181 18.60 -8.92 35.30
N CYS A 182 18.13 -7.99 34.48
CA CYS A 182 17.35 -8.28 33.29
C CYS A 182 18.26 -8.08 32.08
N ALA A 183 18.48 -9.14 31.32
CA ALA A 183 19.27 -9.11 30.09
C ALA A 183 18.44 -8.62 28.91
N ASP A 184 19.12 -8.05 27.90
CA ASP A 184 18.51 -7.66 26.63
C ASP A 184 17.34 -6.67 26.80
N ILE A 185 17.55 -5.66 27.66
CA ILE A 185 16.67 -4.49 27.69
C ILE A 185 17.09 -3.57 26.55
N PHE A 186 16.14 -3.20 25.71
CA PHE A 186 16.36 -2.22 24.65
C PHE A 186 16.55 -0.83 25.26
N ASP A 187 17.75 -0.27 25.10
CA ASP A 187 18.08 1.10 25.47
C ASP A 187 18.30 1.91 24.19
N THR A 188 17.54 2.98 24.02
CA THR A 188 17.62 3.83 22.82
C THR A 188 18.95 4.59 22.78
N LEU A 189 19.59 4.64 21.62
CA LEU A 189 20.80 5.45 21.38
C LEU A 189 20.50 6.95 21.32
#